data_AF-A0A930SNB1-F1
#
_entry.id   AF-A0A930SNB1-F1
#
_cell.length_a   1.000
_cell.length_b   1.000
_cell.length_c   1.000
_cell.angle_alpha   90.00
_cell.angle_beta   90.00
_cell.angle_gamma   90.00
#
_symmetry.space_group_name_H-M   'P 1'
#
loop_
_entity.id
_entity.type
_entity.pdbx_description
1 polymer ?
#
loop_
_entity_poly.entity_id
_entity_poly.type
_entity_poly.pdbx_seq_one_letter_code
_entity_poly.pdbx_strand_id
1 'polypeptide(L)' 'MVSPLPSAESSGSVNVEAYVDQTAALLGLRIPPEIRASVIENFEQVVAIAQPVLDFEMLDSLELAPTFEP' A
#
# COMPACT_ATOMS: atom_id res chain seq x y z
N MET A 1 -1.18 19.74 23.91
CA MET A 1 -0.39 20.10 22.72
C MET A 1 -0.48 18.91 21.78
N VAL A 2 -1.32 18.99 20.75
CA VAL A 2 -1.33 17.95 19.72
C VAL A 2 -0.13 18.24 18.82
N SER A 3 0.85 17.33 18.82
CA SER A 3 1.96 17.42 17.86
C SER A 3 1.37 17.31 16.44
N PRO A 4 1.85 18.09 15.47
CA PRO A 4 1.35 17.97 14.10
C PRO A 4 1.73 16.59 13.57
N LEU A 5 0.79 15.96 12.85
CA LEU A 5 1.06 14.77 12.04
C LEU A 5 2.28 15.06 11.15
N PRO A 6 3.25 14.13 11.02
CA PRO A 6 4.35 14.33 10.08
C PRO A 6 3.77 14.55 8.68
N SER A 7 4.14 15.65 8.04
CA SER A 7 3.82 15.93 6.63
C SER A 7 4.22 14.70 5.81
N ALA A 8 3.25 14.07 5.17
CA ALA A 8 3.44 12.89 4.34
C ALA A 8 4.09 13.28 3.01
N GLU A 9 5.28 13.86 3.08
CA GLU A 9 6.10 14.15 1.90
C GLU A 9 7.09 13.01 1.75
N SER A 10 6.67 11.98 1.04
CA SER A 10 7.59 10.99 0.46
C SER A 10 7.08 10.69 -0.93
N SER A 11 7.30 11.61 -1.86
CA SER A 11 7.23 11.35 -3.31
C SER A 11 8.42 10.45 -3.71
N GLY A 12 8.55 9.30 -3.05
CA GLY A 12 9.48 8.25 -3.39
C GLY A 12 8.75 7.26 -4.27
N SER A 13 9.27 7.01 -5.47
CA SER A 13 8.83 5.87 -6.28
C SER A 13 8.87 4.61 -5.41
N VAL A 14 7.73 3.93 -5.26
CA VAL A 14 7.63 2.70 -4.47
C VAL A 14 8.56 1.65 -5.07
N ASN A 15 9.52 1.15 -4.28
CA ASN A 15 10.31 -0.01 -4.68
C ASN A 15 9.46 -1.28 -4.49
N VAL A 16 8.74 -1.65 -5.54
CA VAL A 16 7.79 -2.78 -5.52
C VAL A 16 8.49 -4.10 -5.25
N GLU A 17 9.68 -4.31 -5.80
CA GLU A 17 10.46 -5.53 -5.56
C GLU A 17 10.77 -5.73 -4.08
N ALA A 18 11.33 -4.69 -3.44
CA ALA A 18 11.63 -4.72 -2.01
C ALA A 18 10.36 -4.89 -1.15
N TYR A 19 9.27 -4.22 -1.53
CA TYR A 19 7.99 -4.33 -0.83
C TYR A 19 7.44 -5.76 -0.88
N VAL A 20 7.43 -6.39 -2.06
CA VAL A 20 6.93 -7.76 -2.25
C VAL A 20 7.74 -8.75 -1.42
N ASP A 21 9.08 -8.69 -1.49
CA ASP A 21 9.95 -9.61 -0.76
C ASP A 21 9.81 -9.46 0.76
N GLN A 22 9.79 -8.22 1.27
CA GLN A 22 9.70 -7.95 2.70
C GLN A 22 8.32 -8.32 3.26
N THR A 23 7.25 -8.04 2.51
CA THR A 23 5.88 -8.36 2.90
C THR A 23 5.66 -9.87 2.90
N ALA A 24 6.17 -10.59 1.89
CA ALA A 24 6.13 -12.04 1.87
C ALA A 24 6.84 -12.65 3.08
N ALA A 25 8.04 -12.14 3.43
CA ALA A 25 8.76 -12.56 4.61
C ALA A 25 7.99 -12.29 5.92
N LEU A 26 7.38 -11.11 6.05
CA LEU A 26 6.59 -10.72 7.22
C LEU A 26 5.36 -11.61 7.41
N LEU A 27 4.69 -11.97 6.31
CA LEU A 27 3.50 -12.83 6.31
C LEU A 27 3.83 -14.33 6.36
N GLY A 28 5.12 -14.71 6.34
CA GLY A 28 5.54 -16.10 6.28
C GLY A 28 5.18 -16.80 4.95
N LEU A 29 4.99 -16.03 3.88
CA LEU A 29 4.68 -16.54 2.55
C LEU A 29 5.96 -16.83 1.77
N ARG A 30 5.97 -17.96 1.06
CA ARG A 30 7.04 -18.30 0.11
C ARG A 30 6.58 -17.95 -1.29
N ILE A 31 7.32 -17.09 -1.99
CA ILE A 31 7.13 -16.83 -3.42
C ILE A 31 8.15 -17.68 -4.18
N PRO A 32 7.71 -18.70 -4.96
CA PRO A 32 8.60 -19.45 -5.84
C PRO A 32 9.32 -18.52 -6.83
N PRO A 33 10.62 -18.77 -7.11
CA PRO A 33 11.39 -17.92 -8.02
C PRO A 33 10.78 -17.86 -9.43
N GLU A 34 10.13 -18.94 -9.85
CA GLU A 34 9.45 -19.06 -11.14
C GLU A 34 8.32 -18.05 -11.34
N ILE A 35 7.64 -17.65 -10.26
CA ILE A 35 6.49 -16.74 -10.33
C ILE A 35 6.79 -15.34 -9.78
N ARG A 36 7.96 -15.14 -9.16
CA ARG A 36 8.31 -13.88 -8.48
C ARG A 36 8.20 -12.67 -9.41
N ALA A 37 8.68 -12.78 -10.65
CA ALA A 37 8.59 -11.70 -11.63
C ALA A 37 7.13 -11.29 -11.89
N SER A 38 6.24 -12.26 -12.08
CA SER A 38 4.81 -12.00 -12.30
C SER A 38 4.14 -11.38 -11.06
N VAL A 39 4.53 -11.78 -9.84
CA VAL A 39 4.01 -11.15 -8.62
C VAL A 39 4.39 -9.66 -8.56
N ILE A 40 5.64 -9.33 -8.89
CA ILE A 40 6.13 -7.94 -8.93
C ILE A 40 5.36 -7.14 -9.99
N GLU A 41 5.25 -7.64 -11.22
CA GLU A 41 4.49 -6.99 -12.30
C GLU A 41 3.03 -6.72 -11.90
N ASN A 42 2.37 -7.69 -11.26
CA ASN A 42 0.99 -7.51 -10.78
C ASN A 42 0.91 -6.44 -9.69
N PHE A 43 1.87 -6.38 -8.77
CA PHE A 43 1.90 -5.33 -7.75
C PHE A 43 2.15 -3.94 -8.34
N GLU A 44 2.99 -3.81 -9.37
CA GLU A 44 3.16 -2.55 -10.10
C GLU A 44 1.83 -2.07 -10.71
N GLN A 45 1.05 -3.00 -11.30
CA GLN A 45 -0.29 -2.67 -11.81
C GLN A 45 -1.25 -2.26 -10.69
N VAL A 46 -1.24 -2.95 -9.56
CA VAL A 46 -2.06 -2.59 -8.38
C VAL A 46 -1.71 -1.18 -7.90
N VAL A 47 -0.43 -0.83 -7.80
CA VAL A 47 0.01 0.51 -7.40
C VAL A 47 -0.51 1.57 -8.38
N ALA A 48 -0.39 1.34 -9.68
CA ALA A 48 -0.89 2.26 -10.69
C ALA A 48 -2.42 2.47 -10.60
N ILE A 49 -3.19 1.41 -10.35
CA ILE A 49 -4.65 1.46 -10.18
C ILE A 49 -5.04 2.14 -8.86
N ALA A 50 -4.24 1.95 -7.81
CA ALA A 50 -4.50 2.52 -6.49
C ALA A 50 -4.14 4.00 -6.40
N GLN A 51 -3.24 4.51 -7.25
CA GLN A 51 -2.74 5.89 -7.19
C GLN A 51 -3.85 6.95 -7.11
N PRO A 52 -4.94 6.90 -7.90
CA PRO A 52 -6.02 7.89 -7.79
C PRO A 52 -6.73 7.89 -6.43
N VAL A 53 -6.74 6.75 -5.72
CA VAL A 53 -7.29 6.66 -4.36
C VAL A 53 -6.32 7.24 -3.33
N LEU A 54 -5.01 7.02 -3.53
CA LEU A 54 -3.95 7.55 -2.66
C LEU A 54 -3.76 9.06 -2.80
N ASP A 55 -4.03 9.62 -3.98
CA ASP A 55 -3.96 11.05 -4.24
C ASP A 55 -5.16 11.83 -3.67
N PHE A 56 -6.20 11.14 -3.19
CA PHE A 56 -7.35 11.77 -2.57
C PHE A 56 -6.98 12.31 -1.18
N GLU A 57 -7.19 13.60 -0.96
CA GLU A 57 -6.98 14.21 0.36
C GLU A 57 -7.95 13.61 1.37
N MET A 58 -7.40 12.94 2.40
CA MET A 58 -8.20 12.41 3.49
C MET A 58 -8.66 13.55 4.40
N LEU A 59 -9.96 13.78 4.45
CA LEU A 59 -10.55 14.69 5.43
C LEU A 59 -10.55 13.99 6.80
N ASP A 60 -10.16 14.69 7.87
CA ASP A 60 -10.21 14.17 9.24
C ASP A 60 -11.63 13.74 9.67
N SER A 61 -12.65 14.26 8.98
CA SER A 61 -14.06 13.94 9.18
C SER A 61 -14.59 12.80 8.30
N LEU A 62 -13.73 12.15 7.50
CA LEU A 62 -14.13 11.04 6.65
C LEU A 62 -14.41 9.80 7.53
N GLU A 63 -15.68 9.53 7.80
CA GLU A 63 -16.09 8.29 8.46
C GLU A 63 -15.90 7.10 7.50
N LEU A 64 -15.41 5.98 8.03
CA LEU A 64 -15.30 4.73 7.27
C LEU A 64 -16.68 4.32 6.73
N ALA A 65 -16.72 3.77 5.53
CA ALA A 65 -17.93 3.18 4.97
C ALA A 65 -18.49 2.10 5.93
N PRO A 66 -19.80 1.81 5.84
CA PRO A 66 -20.71 1.60 6.97
C PRO A 66 -20.25 0.56 8.00
N THR A 67 -20.61 0.84 9.25
CA THR A 67 -20.46 -0.05 10.41
C THR A 67 -21.21 -1.35 10.16
N PHE A 68 -20.57 -2.49 10.44
CA PHE A 68 -21.21 -3.80 10.42
C PHE A 68 -22.39 -3.82 11.40
N GLU A 69 -23.60 -4.09 10.90
CA GLU A 69 -24.78 -4.36 11.74
C GLU A 69 -24.96 -5.88 11.90
N PRO A 70 -25.14 -6.38 13.14
CA PRO A 70 -25.14 -7.82 13.47
C PRO A 70 -26.35 -8.59 12.95
#